data_AF-A0A918JDM2-F1
#
_entry.id   AF-A0A918JDM2-F1
#
_cell.length_a   1.000
_cell.length_b   1.000
_cell.length_c   1.000
_cell.angle_alpha   90.00
_cell.angle_beta   90.00
_cell.angle_gamma   90.00
#
_symmetry.space_group_name_H-M   'P 1'
#
loop_
_entity.id
_entity.type
_entity.pdbx_description
1 polymer ?
#
loop_
_entity_poly.entity_id
_entity_poly.type
_entity_poly.pdbx_seq_one_letter_code
_entity_poly.pdbx_strand_id
1 'polypeptide(L)'
;MSPITSPALWNHEGAADFRALGGVVTVSAPNGTWRIHLDDSPAGATACAIALLASGRDTLDLRREVRWFTAKPWLSSQELIDRKYGFGFDWVPGSKPRL
;
A
#
# COMPACT_ATOMS: atom_id res chain seq x y z
N MET A 1 -3.59 11.12 19.29
CA MET A 1 -3.02 11.06 17.93
C MET A 1 -3.84 10.03 17.18
N SER A 2 -4.67 10.43 16.22
CA SER A 2 -5.57 9.50 15.52
C SER A 2 -4.78 8.65 14.53
N PRO A 3 -4.98 7.33 14.45
CA PRO A 3 -4.29 6.49 13.48
C PRO A 3 -4.82 6.80 12.07
N ILE A 4 -3.94 7.28 11.21
CA ILE A 4 -4.17 7.36 9.76
C ILE A 4 -3.93 5.93 9.27
N THR A 5 -4.94 5.23 8.75
CA THR A 5 -4.76 3.85 8.26
C THR A 5 -4.80 3.87 6.73
N SER A 6 -3.70 3.55 6.05
CA SER A 6 -3.71 3.52 4.58
C SER A 6 -3.90 2.09 4.07
N PRO A 7 -4.91 1.81 3.23
CA PRO A 7 -4.99 0.52 2.54
C PRO A 7 -3.79 0.38 1.59
N ALA A 8 -3.11 -0.76 1.67
CA ALA A 8 -1.95 -1.08 0.85
C ALA A 8 -2.14 -2.42 0.14
N LEU A 9 -1.63 -2.53 -1.08
CA LEU A 9 -1.60 -3.78 -1.85
C LEU A 9 -0.20 -4.38 -1.82
N TRP A 10 -0.14 -5.71 -1.79
CA TRP A 10 1.09 -6.47 -1.66
C TRP A 10 1.20 -7.57 -2.69
N ASN A 11 2.43 -7.85 -3.12
CA ASN A 11 2.76 -9.01 -3.94
C ASN A 11 3.58 -10.04 -3.14
N HIS A 12 3.14 -11.30 -3.08
CA HIS A 12 3.81 -12.35 -2.31
C HIS A 12 5.02 -12.91 -3.07
N GLU A 13 6.07 -13.31 -2.33
CA GLU A 13 7.34 -13.80 -2.89
C GLU A 13 7.12 -14.82 -4.02
N GLY A 14 7.58 -14.46 -5.22
CA GLY A 14 7.52 -15.29 -6.43
C GLY A 14 6.62 -14.76 -7.54
N ALA A 15 5.72 -13.82 -7.26
CA ALA A 15 4.93 -13.20 -8.32
C ALA A 15 5.70 -12.03 -8.94
N ALA A 16 5.87 -12.12 -10.25
CA ALA A 16 6.47 -11.10 -11.11
C ALA A 16 5.84 -9.72 -10.86
N ASP A 17 6.64 -8.68 -11.14
CA ASP A 17 6.29 -7.26 -11.28
C ASP A 17 4.78 -6.96 -11.34
N PHE A 18 4.28 -5.93 -10.64
CA PHE A 18 2.87 -5.51 -10.73
C PHE A 18 2.37 -5.34 -12.18
N ARG A 19 3.27 -5.00 -13.10
CA ARG A 19 3.00 -4.92 -14.55
C ARG A 19 2.66 -6.25 -15.22
N ALA A 20 3.16 -7.36 -14.67
CA ALA A 20 2.85 -8.69 -15.19
C ALA A 20 1.43 -9.12 -14.82
N LEU A 21 0.80 -8.45 -13.85
CA LEU A 21 -0.55 -8.79 -13.38
C LEU A 21 -1.65 -8.16 -14.26
N GLY A 22 -1.39 -7.09 -15.02
CA GLY A 22 -2.42 -6.45 -15.86
C GLY A 22 -3.64 -5.93 -15.07
N GLY A 23 -3.48 -5.79 -13.76
CA GLY A 23 -4.61 -5.61 -12.84
C GLY A 23 -5.07 -4.17 -12.73
N VAL A 24 -6.36 -3.98 -12.44
CA VAL A 24 -6.91 -2.68 -12.09
C VAL A 24 -7.47 -2.74 -10.68
N VAL A 25 -7.03 -1.82 -9.85
CA VAL A 25 -7.55 -1.62 -8.50
C VAL A 25 -8.59 -0.53 -8.56
N THR A 26 -9.81 -0.81 -8.11
CA THR A 26 -10.86 0.20 -7.96
C THR A 26 -11.02 0.52 -6.47
N VAL A 27 -10.92 1.79 -6.12
CA VAL A 27 -11.18 2.29 -4.78
C VAL A 27 -12.46 3.12 -4.82
N SER A 28 -13.43 2.77 -3.98
CA SER A 28 -14.71 3.47 -3.87
C SER A 28 -14.90 4.01 -2.46
N ALA A 29 -15.21 5.29 -2.35
CA ALA A 29 -15.51 5.98 -1.11
C ALA A 29 -16.67 6.97 -1.28
N PRO A 30 -17.26 7.46 -0.17
CA PRO A 30 -18.37 8.41 -0.24
C PRO A 30 -18.06 9.67 -1.06
N ASN A 31 -16.79 10.09 -1.11
CA ASN A 31 -16.34 11.27 -1.85
C ASN A 31 -15.91 10.97 -3.30
N GLY A 32 -16.00 9.72 -3.76
CA GLY A 32 -15.76 9.34 -5.15
C GLY A 32 -15.14 7.96 -5.33
N THR A 33 -15.06 7.54 -6.59
CA THR A 33 -14.42 6.29 -7.02
C THR A 33 -13.28 6.59 -7.98
N TRP A 34 -12.15 5.92 -7.82
CA TRP A 34 -11.03 5.99 -8.74
C TRP A 34 -10.44 4.62 -9.04
N ARG A 35 -9.72 4.56 -10.16
CA ARG A 35 -9.01 3.36 -10.61
C ARG A 35 -7.50 3.60 -10.63
N ILE A 36 -6.77 2.54 -10.36
CA ILE A 36 -5.30 2.50 -10.40
C ILE A 36 -4.92 1.29 -11.24
N HIS A 37 -4.24 1.55 -12.36
CA HIS A 37 -3.72 0.50 -13.22
C HIS A 37 -2.38 0.03 -12.65
N LEU A 38 -2.24 -1.27 -12.41
CA LEU A 38 -1.00 -1.83 -11.87
C LEU A 38 0.14 -1.81 -12.89
N ASP A 39 -0.19 -1.69 -14.17
CA ASP A 39 0.77 -1.54 -15.27
C ASP A 39 1.52 -0.20 -15.25
N ASP A 40 0.98 0.81 -14.56
CA ASP A 40 1.64 2.10 -14.33
C ASP A 40 2.76 2.02 -13.27
N SER A 41 2.97 0.85 -12.68
CA SER A 41 4.00 0.66 -11.64
C SER A 41 5.42 0.84 -12.21
N PRO A 42 6.39 1.35 -11.41
CA PRO A 42 7.81 1.30 -11.72
C PRO A 42 8.37 -0.12 -11.65
N ALA A 43 9.51 -0.35 -12.33
CA ALA A 43 10.14 -1.66 -12.37
C ALA A 43 10.58 -2.07 -10.96
N GLY A 44 10.25 -3.30 -10.57
CA GLY A 44 10.59 -3.82 -9.25
C GLY A 44 9.77 -3.22 -8.11
N ALA A 45 8.66 -2.53 -8.38
CA ALA A 45 7.72 -2.18 -7.34
C ALA A 45 7.13 -3.45 -6.70
N THR A 46 7.13 -3.50 -5.37
CA THR A 46 6.67 -4.65 -4.56
C THR A 46 5.47 -4.32 -3.66
N ALA A 47 5.19 -3.04 -3.44
CA ALA A 47 3.95 -2.58 -2.83
C ALA A 47 3.43 -1.27 -3.43
N CYS A 48 2.14 -0.98 -3.22
CA CYS A 48 1.51 0.29 -3.60
C CYS A 48 0.55 0.78 -2.52
N ALA A 49 0.70 2.04 -2.10
CA ALA A 49 -0.30 2.74 -1.33
C ALA A 49 -1.31 3.40 -2.28
N ILE A 50 -2.59 3.08 -2.09
CA ILE A 50 -3.69 3.41 -3.03
C ILE A 50 -4.66 4.48 -2.52
N ALA A 51 -4.62 4.75 -1.21
CA ALA A 51 -5.39 5.79 -0.57
C ALA A 51 -4.78 6.17 0.78
N LEU A 52 -5.05 7.39 1.22
CA LEU A 52 -4.80 7.87 2.58
C LEU A 52 -6.13 8.08 3.28
N LEU A 53 -6.28 7.54 4.49
CA LEU A 53 -7.46 7.71 5.31
C LEU A 53 -7.15 8.68 6.45
N ALA A 54 -7.73 9.88 6.40
CA ALA A 54 -7.57 10.88 7.45
C ALA A 54 -8.86 11.01 8.28
N SER A 55 -8.73 11.08 9.60
CA SER A 55 -9.86 11.45 10.46
C SER A 55 -10.16 12.95 10.33
N GLY A 56 -11.34 13.28 9.81
CA GLY A 56 -11.96 14.59 9.96
C GLY A 56 -12.64 14.74 11.32
N ARG A 57 -13.22 15.91 11.61
CA ARG A 57 -13.92 16.18 12.89
C ARG A 57 -15.07 15.20 13.14
N ASP A 58 -15.80 14.81 12.10
CA ASP A 58 -16.94 13.88 12.16
C ASP A 58 -17.00 12.94 10.94
N THR A 59 -15.96 12.91 10.12
CA THR A 59 -15.93 12.16 8.87
C THR A 59 -14.60 11.44 8.70
N LEU A 60 -14.62 10.42 7.85
CA LEU A 60 -13.42 9.71 7.41
C LEU A 60 -13.12 10.21 6.00
N ASP A 61 -12.07 11.03 5.85
CA ASP A 61 -11.66 11.61 4.57
C ASP A 61 -10.72 10.63 3.86
N LEU A 62 -11.21 10.00 2.78
CA LEU A 62 -10.39 9.14 1.93
C LEU A 62 -9.80 9.96 0.80
N ARG A 63 -8.47 10.05 0.74
CA ARG A 63 -7.75 10.75 -0.32
C ARG A 63 -7.10 9.75 -1.26
N ARG A 64 -7.22 10.01 -2.56
CA ARG A 64 -6.49 9.24 -3.58
C ARG A 64 -4.98 9.37 -3.34
N GLU A 65 -4.30 8.24 -3.30
CA GLU A 65 -2.84 8.14 -3.29
C GLU A 65 -2.44 7.10 -4.33
N VAL A 66 -1.34 7.32 -5.06
CA VAL A 66 -0.73 6.28 -5.88
C VAL A 66 0.76 6.37 -5.66
N ARG A 67 1.25 5.57 -4.72
CA ARG A 67 2.67 5.56 -4.36
C ARG A 67 3.21 4.15 -4.38
N TRP A 68 4.18 3.95 -5.25
CA TRP A 68 4.89 2.69 -5.42
C TRP A 68 6.07 2.61 -4.46
N PHE A 69 6.30 1.41 -3.94
CA PHE A 69 7.40 1.07 -3.07
C PHE A 69 8.17 -0.09 -3.67
N THR A 70 9.49 0.02 -3.68
CA THR A 70 10.41 -1.05 -4.06
C THR A 70 10.99 -1.66 -2.80
N ALA A 71 10.99 -2.98 -2.71
CA ALA A 71 11.58 -3.71 -1.61
C ALA A 71 13.04 -3.27 -1.40
N LYS A 72 13.42 -3.10 -0.14
CA LYS A 72 14.80 -2.82 0.25
C LYS A 72 15.35 -4.02 1.02
N PRO A 73 16.65 -4.32 0.91
CA PRO A 73 17.27 -5.32 1.76
C PRO A 73 16.92 -5.05 3.22
N TRP A 74 16.51 -6.09 3.94
CA TRP A 74 16.22 -6.07 5.39
C TRP A 74 15.00 -5.24 5.82
N LEU A 75 14.23 -4.68 4.89
CA LEU A 75 13.01 -3.94 5.21
C LEU A 75 11.82 -4.56 4.49
N SER A 76 10.78 -4.90 5.25
CA SER A 76 9.51 -5.25 4.64
C SER A 76 8.90 -4.02 3.98
N SER A 77 8.20 -4.16 2.86
CA SER A 77 7.44 -3.02 2.31
C SER A 77 6.38 -2.45 3.28
N GLN A 78 5.95 -3.14 4.35
CA GLN A 78 5.00 -2.60 5.31
C GLN A 78 5.74 -1.61 6.22
N GLU A 79 6.95 -1.96 6.63
CA GLU A 79 7.85 -1.05 7.32
C GLU A 79 8.23 0.14 6.43
N LEU A 80 8.43 -0.06 5.12
CA LEU A 80 8.66 1.06 4.19
C LEU A 80 7.46 2.01 4.09
N ILE A 81 6.24 1.47 4.04
CA ILE A 81 5.00 2.25 4.01
C ILE A 81 4.83 3.00 5.33
N ASP A 82 5.03 2.33 6.46
CA ASP A 82 4.92 2.95 7.78
C ASP A 82 5.96 4.07 7.97
N ARG A 83 7.22 3.84 7.62
CA ARG A 83 8.26 4.90 7.63
C ARG A 83 7.88 6.09 6.74
N LYS A 84 7.09 5.88 5.68
CA LYS A 84 6.66 6.95 4.78
C LYS A 84 5.47 7.76 5.32
N TYR A 85 4.52 7.10 5.98
CA TYR A 85 3.26 7.72 6.41
C TYR A 85 3.17 7.96 7.93
N GLY A 86 4.09 7.40 8.70
CA GLY A 86 4.22 7.63 10.14
C GLY A 86 3.08 7.02 10.95
N PHE A 87 2.66 5.79 10.66
CA PHE A 87 1.69 5.09 11.51
C PHE A 87 2.29 4.75 12.87
N GLY A 88 3.61 4.56 12.94
CA GLY A 88 4.36 4.38 14.19
C GLY A 88 4.26 2.96 14.72
N PHE A 89 4.24 1.97 13.84
CA PHE A 89 4.26 0.57 14.23
C PHE A 89 5.68 0.07 14.46
N ASP A 90 5.85 -0.78 15.47
CA ASP A 90 7.09 -1.53 15.66
C ASP A 90 7.03 -2.80 14.80
N TRP A 91 7.81 -2.82 13.73
CA TRP A 91 7.87 -3.95 12.80
C TRP A 91 8.88 -4.99 13.25
N VAL A 92 8.45 -6.25 13.27
CA VAL A 92 9.32 -7.40 13.52
C VAL A 92 9.26 -8.33 12.30
N PRO A 93 10.41 -8.82 11.79
CA PRO A 93 10.42 -9.78 10.69
C PRO A 93 9.58 -11.02 11.02
N GLY A 94 8.56 -11.29 10.20
CA GLY A 94 7.76 -12.50 10.28
C GLY A 94 8.07 -13.42 9.10
N SER A 95 8.23 -14.72 9.37
CA SER A 95 8.38 -15.74 8.33
C SER A 95 7.11 -16.60 8.27
N LYS A 96 6.55 -16.79 7.07
CA LYS A 96 5.45 -17.74 6.87
C LYS A 96 6.02 -19.17 6.92
N PRO A 97 5.54 -20.05 7.82
CA PRO A 97 5.94 -21.46 7.78
C PRO A 97 5.55 -22.06 6.43
N ARG A 98 6.44 -22.89 5.85
CA ARG A 98 6.06 -23.70 4.69
C ARG A 98 5.19 -24.85 5.21
N LEU A 99 3.94 -24.91 4.77
CA LEU A 99 3.05 -26.06 4.96
C LEU A 99 3.41 -27.16 3.98
#